data_AF-A0A935GMP6-F1
#
_entry.id   AF-A0A935GMP6-F1
#
_cell.length_a   1.000
_cell.length_b   1.000
_cell.length_c   1.000
_cell.angle_alpha   90.00
_cell.angle_beta   90.00
_cell.angle_gamma   90.00
#
_symmetry.space_group_name_H-M   'P 1'
#
loop_
_entity.id
_entity.type
_entity.pdbx_description
1 polymer ?
#
loop_
_entity_poly.entity_id
_entity_poly.type
_entity_poly.pdbx_seq_one_letter_code
_entity_poly.pdbx_strand_id
1 'polypeptide(L)'
;MIYTAITNDELLRPWVEIFQRLEVPVEGIHSSAVLSARLLDALGLLFAHTLLVTFTPGGSVRQAYFRGKELKFSRLTPVDLEEGATLGSFLAEEAARTWQYLDSVRFFGAEDHLEVCVIVHPKDRAAIEPALRDFQQIQYRLVDIEQAAAKVGMKPPPISSSTEELLAHIFLRRGEENHFASPELRRFAVLRRARIAIGTAAAAVLAAGLAYGGWNLALSMQSRDKSLQAAQGGTAFDAEHDKLLQSIPSQGVAGQTMRDVVAFYSGSMRSYPTVGIFLQPVSTVLERYPTIRLSQVQWQTADDDKVTPVLVPKSPRSQPPVKTATLKDAAREPGVRVVPVQGYGPFVSGRHAVAVLEGTVRIEGLGFREALAQVQNLAEDIGRLEGYAATIIDSPLDVSPKGGLQGKFDERSPAQSEARFSLRVARTREPRS
;
A
#
# COMPACT_ATOMS: atom_id res chain seq x y z
N MET A 1 6.95 30.67 20.69
CA MET A 1 7.85 31.02 19.59
C MET A 1 8.89 31.96 20.13
N ILE A 2 10.17 31.60 20.05
CA ILE A 2 11.29 32.48 20.42
C ILE A 2 11.61 33.30 19.16
N TYR A 3 11.58 34.63 19.25
CA TYR A 3 12.09 35.50 18.20
C TYR A 3 13.59 35.73 18.43
N THR A 4 14.42 34.90 17.83
CA THR A 4 15.87 35.12 17.75
C THR A 4 16.19 35.87 16.46
N ALA A 5 17.00 36.92 16.53
CA ALA A 5 17.44 37.69 15.38
C ALA A 5 18.97 37.89 15.40
N ILE A 6 19.57 38.04 14.23
CA ILE A 6 20.96 38.48 14.09
C ILE A 6 20.96 40.01 14.22
N THR A 7 21.68 40.52 15.21
CA THR A 7 21.75 41.97 15.49
C THR A 7 22.74 42.70 14.59
N ASN A 8 23.71 42.01 13.99
CA ASN A 8 24.71 42.58 13.08
C ASN A 8 24.99 41.64 11.90
N ASP A 9 24.14 41.71 10.87
CA ASP A 9 24.28 40.92 9.63
C ASP A 9 25.57 41.24 8.85
N GLU A 10 26.08 42.46 8.96
CA GLU A 10 27.30 42.90 8.27
C GLU A 10 28.52 42.03 8.58
N LEU A 11 28.57 41.42 9.78
CA LEU A 11 29.65 40.50 10.16
C LEU A 11 29.63 39.18 9.40
N LEU A 12 28.43 38.70 9.02
CA LEU A 12 28.27 37.44 8.30
C LEU A 12 28.31 37.63 6.80
N ARG A 13 27.96 38.83 6.31
CA ARG A 13 27.85 39.13 4.88
C ARG A 13 29.08 38.72 4.05
N PRO A 14 30.34 39.02 4.44
CA PRO A 14 31.51 38.61 3.66
C PRO A 14 31.61 37.10 3.46
N TRP A 15 31.26 36.32 4.49
CA TRP A 15 31.27 34.86 4.42
C TRP A 15 30.14 34.32 3.55
N VAL A 16 28.94 34.89 3.74
CA VAL A 16 27.74 34.54 2.97
C VAL A 16 27.97 34.79 1.47
N GLU A 17 28.53 35.94 1.11
CA GLU A 17 28.85 36.29 -0.28
C GLU A 17 29.88 35.33 -0.89
N ILE A 18 30.92 34.96 -0.14
CA ILE A 18 31.91 33.98 -0.61
C ILE A 18 31.27 32.62 -0.82
N PHE A 19 30.44 32.14 0.11
CA PHE A 19 29.74 30.85 -0.04
C PHE A 19 28.79 30.85 -1.23
N GLN A 20 28.07 31.94 -1.46
CA GLN A 20 27.21 32.07 -2.63
C GLN A 20 28.02 32.10 -3.93
N ARG A 21 29.11 32.87 -3.99
CA ARG A 21 29.99 32.97 -5.17
C ARG A 21 30.65 31.63 -5.53
N LEU A 22 31.03 30.85 -4.51
CA LEU A 22 31.62 29.53 -4.67
C LEU A 22 30.58 28.40 -4.78
N GLU A 23 29.30 28.75 -4.82
CA GLU A 23 28.17 27.80 -4.87
C GLU A 23 28.20 26.72 -3.77
N VAL A 24 28.75 27.09 -2.61
CA VAL A 24 28.87 26.18 -1.47
C VAL A 24 27.47 25.84 -0.96
N PRO A 25 27.13 24.55 -0.78
CA PRO A 25 25.83 24.13 -0.27
C PRO A 25 25.72 24.42 1.23
N VAL A 26 25.35 25.65 1.59
CA VAL A 26 25.11 26.07 2.98
C VAL A 26 23.80 25.46 3.48
N GLU A 27 23.89 24.62 4.51
CA GLU A 27 22.72 23.92 5.07
C GLU A 27 21.91 24.78 6.04
N GLY A 28 22.57 25.71 6.74
CA GLY A 28 21.95 26.62 7.69
C GLY A 28 22.96 27.53 8.38
N ILE A 29 22.44 28.55 9.07
CA ILE A 29 23.19 29.38 10.02
C ILE A 29 22.53 29.15 11.38
N HIS A 30 23.35 28.74 12.35
CA HIS A 30 22.90 28.31 13.67
C HIS A 30 23.50 29.20 14.75
N SER A 31 22.83 29.29 15.89
CA SER A 31 23.23 30.14 17.02
C SER A 31 23.84 29.26 18.09
N SER A 32 25.09 29.50 18.47
CA SER A 32 25.72 28.76 19.57
C SER A 32 24.99 28.97 20.91
N ALA A 33 24.32 30.11 21.10
CA ALA A 33 23.50 30.38 22.29
C ALA A 33 22.20 29.56 22.33
N VAL A 34 21.58 29.29 21.18
CA VAL A 34 20.37 28.45 21.13
C VAL A 34 20.78 26.99 21.30
N LEU A 35 21.85 26.58 20.61
CA LEU A 35 22.41 25.24 20.68
C LEU A 35 22.87 24.87 22.11
N SER A 36 23.34 25.85 22.90
CA SER A 36 23.77 25.60 24.27
C SER A 36 22.65 25.15 25.22
N ALA A 37 21.38 25.32 24.85
CA ALA A 37 20.25 24.68 25.54
C ALA A 37 20.39 23.15 25.55
N ARG A 38 20.91 22.57 24.46
CA ARG A 38 21.15 21.12 24.33
C ARG A 38 22.30 20.68 25.23
N LEU A 39 23.28 21.54 25.46
CA LEU A 39 24.36 21.28 26.40
C LEU A 39 23.81 21.20 27.82
N LEU A 40 22.97 22.16 28.25
CA LEU A 40 22.33 22.10 29.57
C LEU A 40 21.51 20.82 29.76
N ASP A 41 20.72 20.44 28.76
CA ASP A 41 19.90 19.22 28.77
C ASP A 41 20.77 17.96 28.87
N ALA A 42 21.87 17.89 28.10
CA ALA A 42 22.81 16.76 28.15
C ALA A 42 23.56 16.66 29.49
N LEU A 43 23.79 17.79 30.17
CA LEU A 43 24.47 17.82 31.46
C LEU A 43 23.52 17.58 32.65
N GLY A 44 22.20 17.68 32.44
CA GLY A 44 21.20 17.61 33.49
C GLY A 44 21.13 18.90 34.33
N LEU A 45 21.51 20.04 33.74
CA LEU A 45 21.57 21.35 34.42
C LEU A 45 20.31 22.16 34.10
N LEU A 46 19.16 21.66 34.56
CA LEU A 46 17.85 22.23 34.29
C LEU A 46 17.26 22.81 35.58
N PHE A 47 17.30 24.13 35.69
CA PHE A 47 16.75 24.88 36.82
C PHE A 47 15.70 25.87 36.32
N ALA A 48 14.95 26.48 37.26
CA ALA A 48 13.97 27.50 36.91
C ALA A 48 14.63 28.69 36.20
N HIS A 49 15.80 29.11 36.71
CA HIS A 49 16.60 30.20 36.18
C HIS A 49 18.06 29.76 36.09
N THR A 50 18.54 29.51 34.87
CA THR A 50 19.92 29.09 34.63
C THR A 50 20.67 30.15 33.84
N LEU A 51 21.79 30.63 34.36
CA LEU A 51 22.77 31.39 33.60
C LEU A 51 23.92 30.46 33.19
N LEU A 52 23.95 30.07 31.93
CA LEU A 52 25.08 29.31 31.38
C LEU A 52 26.18 30.27 30.99
N VAL A 53 27.38 30.05 31.54
CA VAL A 53 28.59 30.80 31.26
C VAL A 53 29.57 29.89 30.53
N THR A 54 29.90 30.27 29.29
CA THR A 54 30.82 29.52 28.41
C THR A 54 31.90 30.45 27.87
N PHE A 55 33.12 29.95 27.71
CA PHE A 55 34.20 30.70 27.09
C PHE A 55 34.20 30.47 25.58
N THR A 56 34.49 31.53 24.82
CA THR A 56 34.67 31.46 23.38
C THR A 56 36.14 31.67 23.02
N PRO A 57 36.60 31.16 21.85
CA PRO A 57 37.89 31.55 21.30
C PRO A 57 37.99 33.08 21.20
N GLY A 58 39.18 33.63 21.43
CA GLY A 58 39.40 35.09 21.38
C GLY A 58 39.16 35.83 22.71
N GLY A 59 39.07 35.11 23.84
CA GLY A 59 39.06 35.75 25.16
C GLY A 59 37.76 36.45 25.50
N SER A 60 36.63 35.92 25.07
CA SER A 60 35.30 36.43 25.45
C SER A 60 34.51 35.37 26.21
N VAL A 61 33.60 35.84 27.05
CA VAL A 61 32.68 35.01 27.83
C VAL A 61 31.27 35.23 27.31
N ARG A 62 30.60 34.14 26.96
CA ARG A 62 29.18 34.16 26.63
C ARG A 62 28.37 33.82 27.87
N GLN A 63 27.39 34.65 28.16
CA GLN A 63 26.38 34.40 29.18
C GLN A 63 25.04 34.22 28.48
N ALA A 64 24.45 33.03 28.60
CA ALA A 64 23.16 32.68 28.04
C ALA A 64 22.19 32.38 29.18
N TYR A 65 21.13 33.17 29.29
CA TYR A 65 20.14 33.02 30.34
C TYR A 65 18.93 32.23 29.84
N PHE A 66 18.57 31.21 30.60
CA PHE A 66 17.49 30.29 30.35
C PHE A 66 16.46 30.37 31.47
N ARG A 67 15.19 30.36 31.08
CA ARG A 67 14.08 30.12 32.00
C ARG A 67 13.54 28.72 31.71
N GLY A 68 13.82 27.77 32.60
CA GLY A 68 13.65 26.35 32.31
C GLY A 68 14.53 25.92 31.13
N LYS A 69 13.90 25.57 30.00
CA LYS A 69 14.60 25.17 28.75
C LYS A 69 14.63 26.27 27.69
N GLU A 70 14.03 27.42 27.96
CA GLU A 70 13.84 28.47 26.96
C GLU A 70 14.92 29.54 27.08
N LEU A 71 15.70 29.75 26.01
CA LEU A 71 16.66 30.84 25.93
C LEU A 71 15.90 32.17 25.92
N LYS A 72 16.22 33.06 26.86
CA LYS A 72 15.63 34.41 26.93
C LYS A 72 16.57 35.48 26.38
N PHE A 73 17.86 35.40 26.68
CA PHE A 73 18.87 36.24 26.03
C PHE A 73 20.25 35.58 26.07
N SER A 74 21.15 36.08 25.23
CA SER A 74 22.58 35.78 25.31
C SER A 74 23.38 37.06 25.05
N ARG A 75 24.43 37.27 25.85
CA ARG A 75 25.41 38.33 25.67
C ARG A 75 26.81 37.74 25.57
N LEU A 76 27.66 38.41 24.81
CA LEU A 76 29.08 38.10 24.70
C LEU A 76 29.85 39.31 25.27
N THR A 77 30.63 39.08 26.31
CA THR A 77 31.44 40.11 26.97
C THR A 77 32.92 39.77 26.75
N PRO A 78 33.74 40.67 26.18
CA PRO A 78 35.18 40.45 26.13
C PRO A 78 35.73 40.40 27.56
N VAL A 79 36.67 39.49 27.80
CA VAL A 79 37.38 39.42 29.08
C VAL A 79 38.44 40.51 29.06
N ASP A 80 38.17 41.59 29.78
CA ASP A 80 39.10 42.69 30.03
C ASP A 80 39.38 42.74 31.53
N LEU A 81 40.56 42.30 31.93
CA LEU A 81 40.94 42.19 33.34
C LEU A 81 41.70 43.45 33.74
N GLU A 82 41.12 44.21 34.68
CA GLU A 82 41.82 45.30 35.35
C GLU A 82 43.04 44.78 36.12
N GLU A 83 43.99 45.67 36.42
CA GLU A 83 45.21 45.31 37.13
C GLU A 83 44.90 44.73 38.52
N GLY A 84 45.30 43.48 38.75
CA GLY A 84 45.01 42.74 39.99
C GLY A 84 43.66 42.00 40.02
N ALA A 85 42.81 42.16 39.00
CA ALA A 85 41.59 41.38 38.87
C ALA A 85 41.90 39.94 38.41
N THR A 86 41.09 38.99 38.88
CA THR A 86 41.16 37.59 38.44
C THR A 86 40.02 37.28 37.48
N LEU A 87 40.16 36.23 36.68
CA LEU A 87 39.06 35.76 35.84
C LEU A 87 37.81 35.42 36.68
N GLY A 88 38.01 34.86 37.88
CA GLY A 88 36.92 34.60 38.82
C GLY A 88 36.18 35.85 39.28
N SER A 89 36.90 36.93 39.62
CA SER A 89 36.25 38.18 40.06
C SER A 89 35.47 38.84 38.92
N PHE A 90 36.04 38.86 37.70
CA PHE A 90 35.33 39.32 36.50
C PHE A 90 34.01 38.55 36.28
N LEU A 91 34.04 37.21 36.38
CA LEU A 91 32.84 36.38 36.20
C LEU A 91 31.79 36.61 37.30
N ALA A 92 32.23 36.76 38.55
CA ALA A 92 31.33 37.05 39.67
C ALA A 92 30.62 38.40 39.48
N GLU A 93 31.35 39.42 39.05
CA GLU A 93 30.78 40.73 38.75
C GLU A 93 29.80 40.68 37.57
N GLU A 94 30.14 39.99 36.49
CA GLU A 94 29.25 39.82 35.34
C GLU A 94 27.98 39.03 35.72
N ALA A 95 28.10 38.02 36.57
CA ALA A 95 26.95 37.29 37.10
C ALA A 95 26.07 38.19 37.99
N ALA A 96 26.68 38.99 38.87
CA ALA A 96 25.96 39.95 39.71
C ALA A 96 25.22 41.02 38.89
N ARG A 97 25.87 41.59 37.87
CA ARG A 97 25.25 42.53 36.91
C ARG A 97 24.07 41.88 36.18
N THR A 98 24.22 40.61 35.77
CA THR A 98 23.13 39.86 35.13
C THR A 98 21.96 39.63 36.08
N TRP A 99 22.23 39.26 37.32
CA TRP A 99 21.20 39.07 38.33
C TRP A 99 20.44 40.38 38.61
N GLN A 100 21.14 41.50 38.81
CA GLN A 100 20.53 42.82 39.02
C GLN A 100 19.63 43.22 37.85
N TYR A 101 20.07 42.96 36.62
CA TYR A 101 19.24 43.18 35.43
C TYR A 101 17.97 42.31 35.46
N LEU A 102 18.11 41.00 35.71
CA LEU A 102 16.97 40.08 35.79
C LEU A 102 15.96 40.46 36.88
N ASP A 103 16.46 40.90 38.03
CA ASP A 103 15.64 41.41 39.14
C ASP A 103 14.89 42.68 38.73
N SER A 104 15.56 43.63 38.06
CA SER A 104 14.94 44.86 37.56
C SER A 104 13.79 44.62 36.58
N VAL A 105 13.84 43.53 35.80
CA VAL A 105 12.80 43.14 34.84
C VAL A 105 11.77 42.19 35.48
N ARG A 106 11.85 41.95 36.80
CA ARG A 106 10.95 41.10 37.59
C ARG A 106 10.85 39.66 37.07
N PHE A 107 11.98 39.09 36.68
CA PHE A 107 12.01 37.70 36.19
C PHE A 107 12.01 36.66 37.32
N PHE A 108 12.35 37.05 38.55
CA PHE A 108 12.38 36.18 39.73
C PHE A 108 11.11 36.32 40.58
N GLY A 109 10.62 35.19 41.11
CA GLY A 109 9.70 35.13 42.24
C GLY A 109 10.42 35.27 43.59
N ALA A 110 9.66 35.23 44.69
CA ALA A 110 10.18 35.49 46.04
C ALA A 110 11.22 34.47 46.54
N GLU A 111 11.16 33.22 46.06
CA GLU A 111 12.06 32.12 46.46
C GLU A 111 12.99 31.69 45.31
N ASP A 112 12.98 32.41 44.19
CA ASP A 112 13.79 32.06 43.04
C ASP A 112 15.23 32.57 43.20
N HIS A 113 16.19 31.73 42.85
CA HIS A 113 17.60 32.10 42.74
C HIS A 113 18.14 31.82 41.34
N LEU A 114 19.26 32.46 41.01
CA LEU A 114 19.96 32.27 39.74
C LEU A 114 21.01 31.18 39.86
N GLU A 115 20.88 30.12 39.07
CA GLU A 115 21.85 29.03 38.97
C GLU A 115 22.88 29.36 37.88
N VAL A 116 24.09 29.74 38.29
CA VAL A 116 25.18 30.14 37.40
C VAL A 116 26.06 28.93 37.11
N CYS A 117 25.81 28.30 35.96
CA CYS A 117 26.57 27.14 35.49
C CYS A 117 27.76 27.60 34.65
N VAL A 118 28.98 27.44 35.17
CA VAL A 118 30.21 27.83 34.47
C VAL A 118 30.89 26.59 33.91
N ILE A 119 31.01 26.50 32.58
CA ILE A 119 31.77 25.42 31.93
C ILE A 119 33.23 25.85 31.83
N VAL A 120 34.15 25.10 32.45
CA VAL A 120 35.56 25.48 32.58
C VAL A 120 36.47 24.28 32.52
N HIS A 121 37.66 24.45 31.95
CA HIS A 121 38.70 23.43 31.94
C HIS A 121 39.38 23.34 33.33
N PRO A 122 39.78 22.14 33.80
CA PRO A 122 40.41 21.97 35.12
C PRO A 122 41.61 22.89 35.39
N LYS A 123 42.41 23.14 34.35
CA LYS A 123 43.55 24.09 34.36
C LYS A 123 43.18 25.52 34.82
N ASP A 124 42.01 26.01 34.43
CA ASP A 124 41.59 27.39 34.71
C ASP A 124 40.74 27.48 35.99
N ARG A 125 40.29 26.33 36.52
CA ARG A 125 39.41 26.25 37.68
C ARG A 125 39.99 26.95 38.91
N ALA A 126 41.27 26.76 39.18
CA ALA A 126 41.94 27.33 40.36
C ALA A 126 41.94 28.88 40.36
N ALA A 127 41.91 29.51 39.17
CA ALA A 127 41.87 30.96 39.03
C ALA A 127 40.44 31.54 39.13
N ILE A 128 39.41 30.69 39.01
CA ILE A 128 38.00 31.10 38.97
C ILE A 128 37.28 30.77 40.29
N GLU A 129 37.43 29.53 40.77
CA GLU A 129 36.68 28.97 41.89
C GLU A 129 36.76 29.80 43.20
N PRO A 130 37.91 30.40 43.59
CA PRO A 130 37.99 31.15 44.84
C PRO A 130 37.10 32.40 44.89
N ALA A 131 36.77 32.99 43.74
CA ALA A 131 35.98 34.21 43.63
C ALA A 131 34.47 33.94 43.44
N LEU A 132 34.10 32.74 42.97
CA LEU A 132 32.70 32.34 42.79
C LEU A 132 32.13 31.80 44.11
N ARG A 133 31.50 32.67 44.90
CA ARG A 133 30.91 32.32 46.20
C ARG A 133 29.39 32.34 46.13
N ASP A 134 28.76 31.32 46.70
CA ASP A 134 27.31 31.21 46.74
C ASP A 134 26.69 32.22 47.71
N PHE A 135 25.55 32.77 47.32
CA PHE A 135 24.73 33.67 48.14
C PHE A 135 23.24 33.32 47.94
N GLN A 136 22.35 33.89 48.74
CA GLN A 136 20.92 33.56 48.69
C GLN A 136 20.32 33.67 47.27
N GLN A 137 20.74 34.68 46.51
CA GLN A 137 20.19 34.96 45.19
C GLN A 137 20.94 34.31 44.03
N ILE A 138 22.19 33.86 44.24
CA ILE A 138 23.06 33.31 43.19
C ILE A 138 23.76 32.06 43.71
N GLN A 139 23.59 30.95 42.99
CA GLN A 139 24.26 29.68 43.27
C GLN A 139 25.17 29.34 42.10
N TYR A 140 26.46 29.14 42.35
CA TYR A 140 27.46 28.84 41.33
C TYR A 140 27.67 27.33 41.19
N ARG A 141 27.77 26.86 39.94
CA ARG A 141 28.08 25.47 39.60
C ARG A 141 29.19 25.43 38.58
N LEU A 142 30.40 25.12 39.02
CA LEU A 142 31.53 24.90 38.12
C LEU A 142 31.49 23.47 37.56
N VAL A 143 31.32 23.38 36.25
CA VAL A 143 31.28 22.12 35.52
C VAL A 143 32.57 21.99 34.72
N ASP A 144 33.26 20.88 34.96
CA ASP A 144 34.46 20.51 34.22
C ASP A 144 34.12 20.18 32.76
N ILE A 145 34.78 20.85 31.83
CA ILE A 145 34.58 20.65 30.39
C ILE A 145 34.96 19.23 29.94
N GLU A 146 35.89 18.55 30.62
CA GLU A 146 36.25 17.16 30.33
C GLU A 146 35.10 16.21 30.72
N GLN A 147 34.46 16.47 31.86
CA GLN A 147 33.26 15.74 32.29
C GLN A 147 32.08 16.02 31.37
N ALA A 148 31.94 17.27 30.90
CA ALA A 148 30.92 17.64 29.94
C ALA A 148 31.14 16.93 28.59
N ALA A 149 32.38 16.88 28.11
CA ALA A 149 32.77 16.14 26.91
C ALA A 149 32.46 14.64 27.04
N ALA A 150 32.76 14.03 28.18
CA ALA A 150 32.43 12.63 28.45
C ALA A 150 30.92 12.37 28.40
N LYS A 151 30.10 13.24 29.01
CA LYS A 151 28.63 13.11 29.00
C LYS A 151 28.03 13.19 27.59
N VAL A 152 28.59 14.02 26.71
CA VAL A 152 28.13 14.10 25.31
C VAL A 152 28.78 13.08 24.38
N GLY A 153 29.74 12.31 24.88
CA GLY A 153 30.46 11.27 24.15
C GLY A 153 31.52 11.79 23.18
N MET A 154 32.12 12.95 23.48
CA MET A 154 33.22 13.57 22.72
C MET A 154 34.57 12.97 23.14
N LYS A 155 35.40 12.56 22.17
CA LYS A 155 36.77 12.06 22.37
C LYS A 155 37.68 12.54 21.23
N PRO A 156 38.86 13.13 21.51
CA PRO A 156 39.36 13.55 22.83
C PRO A 156 38.55 14.72 23.42
N PRO A 157 38.64 14.99 24.73
CA PRO A 157 38.03 16.18 25.34
C PRO A 157 38.74 17.48 24.89
N PRO A 158 38.07 18.64 24.99
CA PRO A 158 38.68 19.94 24.70
C PRO A 158 39.90 20.23 25.58
N ILE A 159 40.93 20.86 25.01
CA ILE A 159 42.19 21.17 25.70
C ILE A 159 42.19 22.52 26.46
N SER A 160 41.13 23.31 26.26
CA SER A 160 40.95 24.66 26.78
C SER A 160 39.53 24.83 27.33
N SER A 161 39.26 25.94 28.02
CA SER A 161 37.91 26.27 28.51
C SER A 161 36.91 26.64 27.41
N SER A 162 37.33 26.74 26.15
CA SER A 162 36.45 27.05 25.02
C SER A 162 35.37 25.98 24.83
N THR A 163 34.11 26.39 24.90
CA THR A 163 32.97 25.47 24.78
C THR A 163 32.51 25.28 23.32
N GLU A 164 33.06 26.03 22.37
CA GLU A 164 32.63 25.97 20.96
C GLU A 164 32.87 24.58 20.33
N GLU A 165 33.95 23.88 20.69
CA GLU A 165 34.20 22.51 20.21
C GLU A 165 33.13 21.53 20.70
N LEU A 166 32.70 21.69 21.95
CA LEU A 166 31.67 20.87 22.57
C LEU A 166 30.32 21.10 21.92
N LEU A 167 29.98 22.37 21.64
CA LEU A 167 28.76 22.74 20.92
C LEU A 167 28.77 22.19 19.50
N ALA A 168 29.88 22.34 18.76
CA ALA A 168 30.03 21.77 17.43
C ALA A 168 29.86 20.24 17.43
N HIS A 169 30.38 19.54 18.44
CA HIS A 169 30.19 18.10 18.58
C HIS A 169 28.71 17.72 18.78
N ILE A 170 27.98 18.45 19.63
CA ILE A 170 26.55 18.23 19.85
C ILE A 170 25.77 18.47 18.55
N PHE A 171 26.10 19.54 17.83
CA PHE A 171 25.48 19.88 16.55
C PHE A 171 25.67 18.75 15.52
N LEU A 172 26.86 18.19 15.39
CA LEU A 172 27.13 17.09 14.46
C LEU A 172 26.35 15.81 14.78
N ARG A 173 26.01 15.58 16.06
CA ARG A 173 25.28 14.38 16.48
C ARG A 173 23.77 14.47 16.33
N ARG A 174 23.18 15.62 16.67
CA ARG A 174 21.71 15.77 16.71
C ARG A 174 21.16 16.70 15.62
N GLY A 175 22.02 17.50 15.00
CA GLY A 175 21.62 18.61 14.15
C GLY A 175 20.84 19.67 14.93
N GLU A 176 20.53 20.77 14.26
CA GLU A 176 19.56 21.73 14.72
C GLU A 176 18.81 22.32 13.52
N GLU A 177 17.62 22.85 13.76
CA GLU A 177 16.92 23.58 12.71
C GLU A 177 17.71 24.83 12.33
N ASN A 178 17.58 25.21 11.07
CA ASN A 178 18.22 26.43 10.60
C ASN A 178 17.56 27.64 11.28
N HIS A 179 18.36 28.43 12.01
CA HIS A 179 17.85 29.59 12.73
C HIS A 179 17.78 30.83 11.84
N PHE A 180 18.79 31.03 10.97
CA PHE A 180 18.95 32.33 10.32
C PHE A 180 19.24 32.30 8.83
N ALA A 181 19.66 31.18 8.23
CA ALA A 181 19.94 31.18 6.79
C ALA A 181 18.64 31.36 6.00
N SER A 182 18.61 32.32 5.09
CA SER A 182 17.46 32.51 4.21
C SER A 182 17.34 31.35 3.20
N PRO A 183 16.15 31.13 2.61
CA PRO A 183 15.97 30.15 1.54
C PRO A 183 16.92 30.37 0.35
N GLU A 184 17.24 31.62 0.03
CA GLU A 184 18.16 31.98 -1.06
C GLU A 184 19.58 31.49 -0.78
N LEU A 185 20.08 31.66 0.46
CA LEU A 185 21.39 31.17 0.86
C LEU A 185 21.48 29.63 0.80
N ARG A 186 20.36 28.94 1.07
CA ARG A 186 20.30 27.48 1.10
C ARG A 186 20.03 26.84 -0.26
N ARG A 187 19.86 27.63 -1.33
CA ARG A 187 19.51 27.15 -2.67
C ARG A 187 20.42 26.02 -3.16
N PHE A 188 21.73 26.17 -3.01
CA PHE A 188 22.70 25.17 -3.46
C PHE A 188 22.67 23.88 -2.64
N ALA A 189 22.33 23.97 -1.34
CA ALA A 189 22.10 22.77 -0.52
C ALA A 189 20.84 22.02 -0.97
N VAL A 190 19.75 22.72 -1.28
CA VAL A 190 18.52 22.12 -1.82
C VAL A 190 18.80 21.42 -3.15
N LEU A 191 19.52 22.09 -4.08
CA LEU A 191 19.90 21.49 -5.36
C LEU A 191 20.78 20.26 -5.20
N ARG A 192 21.75 20.29 -4.29
CA ARG A 192 22.61 19.14 -3.98
C ARG A 192 21.79 17.97 -3.44
N ARG A 193 20.90 18.21 -2.49
CA ARG A 193 20.00 17.19 -1.93
C ARG A 193 19.10 16.58 -3.01
N ALA A 194 18.52 17.41 -3.88
CA ALA A 194 17.71 16.95 -5.00
C ALA A 194 18.52 16.07 -5.96
N ARG A 195 19.75 16.47 -6.30
CA ARG A 195 20.65 15.68 -7.16
C ARG A 195 20.96 14.31 -6.55
N ILE A 196 21.26 14.26 -5.26
CA ILE A 196 21.54 12.99 -4.55
C ILE A 196 20.26 12.13 -4.50
N ALA A 197 19.11 12.72 -4.20
CA ALA A 197 17.83 12.00 -4.16
C ALA A 197 17.47 11.40 -5.52
N ILE A 198 17.62 12.17 -6.60
CA ILE A 198 17.38 11.69 -7.97
C ILE A 198 18.38 10.59 -8.32
N GLY A 199 19.66 10.77 -8.01
CA GLY A 199 20.70 9.77 -8.30
C GLY A 199 20.46 8.44 -7.54
N THR A 200 20.09 8.52 -6.27
CA THR A 200 19.76 7.33 -5.45
C THR A 200 18.49 6.64 -5.94
N ALA A 201 17.45 7.39 -6.30
CA ALA A 201 16.23 6.83 -6.89
C ALA A 201 16.51 6.15 -8.24
N ALA A 202 17.30 6.78 -9.12
CA ALA A 202 17.69 6.21 -10.39
C ALA A 202 18.50 4.92 -10.22
N ALA A 203 19.45 4.90 -9.28
CA ALA A 203 20.22 3.70 -8.95
C ALA A 203 19.33 2.56 -8.42
N ALA A 204 18.33 2.87 -7.58
CA ALA A 204 17.38 1.88 -7.07
C ALA A 204 16.51 1.31 -8.20
N VAL A 205 16.00 2.15 -9.11
CA VAL A 205 15.23 1.70 -10.29
C VAL A 205 16.08 0.82 -11.20
N LEU A 206 17.33 1.22 -11.46
CA LEU A 206 18.26 0.43 -12.27
C LEU A 206 18.55 -0.93 -11.61
N ALA A 207 18.80 -0.97 -10.30
CA ALA A 207 19.03 -2.22 -9.58
C ALA A 207 17.80 -3.14 -9.61
N ALA A 208 16.60 -2.59 -9.43
CA ALA A 208 15.36 -3.34 -9.56
C ALA A 208 15.14 -3.88 -10.97
N GLY A 209 15.41 -3.06 -12.00
CA GLY A 209 15.34 -3.46 -13.40
C GLY A 209 16.31 -4.59 -13.75
N LEU A 210 17.56 -4.51 -13.28
CA LEU A 210 18.56 -5.57 -13.45
C LEU A 210 18.15 -6.86 -12.73
N ALA A 211 17.64 -6.76 -11.50
CA ALA A 211 17.15 -7.91 -10.75
C ALA A 211 15.96 -8.58 -11.47
N TYR A 212 15.00 -7.78 -11.94
CA TYR A 212 13.85 -8.27 -12.69
C TYR A 212 14.25 -8.91 -14.03
N GLY A 213 15.17 -8.27 -14.76
CA GLY A 213 15.72 -8.81 -16.01
C GLY A 213 16.44 -10.14 -15.79
N GLY A 214 17.29 -10.21 -14.77
CA GLY A 214 17.99 -11.44 -14.38
C GLY A 214 17.04 -12.57 -13.98
N TRP A 215 15.98 -12.25 -13.22
CA TRP A 215 14.94 -13.20 -12.84
C TRP A 215 14.19 -13.76 -14.06
N ASN A 216 13.78 -12.90 -14.99
CA ASN A 216 13.10 -13.32 -16.22
C ASN A 216 14.01 -14.15 -17.14
N LEU A 217 15.30 -13.81 -17.23
CA LEU A 217 16.27 -14.58 -17.99
C LEU A 217 16.42 -15.99 -17.41
N ALA A 218 16.54 -16.11 -16.09
CA ALA A 218 16.65 -17.40 -15.40
C ALA A 218 15.39 -18.27 -15.60
N LEU A 219 14.20 -17.67 -15.47
CA LEU A 219 12.92 -18.33 -15.80
C LEU A 219 12.87 -18.80 -17.26
N SER A 220 13.34 -17.96 -18.20
CA SER A 220 13.37 -18.32 -19.61
C SER A 220 14.32 -19.49 -19.88
N MET A 221 15.52 -19.51 -19.30
CA MET A 221 16.45 -20.62 -19.43
C MET A 221 15.85 -21.93 -18.90
N GLN A 222 15.23 -21.89 -17.72
CA GLN A 222 14.57 -23.07 -17.15
C GLN A 222 13.39 -23.56 -18.02
N SER A 223 12.65 -22.65 -18.66
CA SER A 223 11.56 -22.99 -19.58
C SER A 223 12.05 -23.60 -20.90
N ARG A 224 13.21 -23.14 -21.41
CA ARG A 224 13.84 -23.71 -22.61
C ARG A 224 14.29 -25.14 -22.37
N ASP A 225 14.91 -25.42 -21.22
CA ASP A 225 15.34 -26.78 -20.86
C ASP A 225 14.17 -27.75 -20.81
N LYS A 226 13.05 -27.34 -20.19
CA LYS A 226 11.81 -28.13 -20.15
C LYS A 226 11.20 -28.33 -21.54
N SER A 227 11.27 -27.32 -22.40
CA SER A 227 10.73 -27.40 -23.77
C SER A 227 11.57 -28.32 -24.66
N LEU A 228 12.90 -28.30 -24.50
CA LEU A 228 13.81 -29.21 -25.17
C LEU A 228 13.59 -30.66 -24.71
N GLN A 229 13.41 -30.90 -23.40
CA GLN A 229 13.06 -32.22 -22.87
C GLN A 229 11.69 -32.70 -23.38
N ALA A 230 10.69 -31.82 -23.44
CA ALA A 230 9.38 -32.15 -23.98
C ALA A 230 9.43 -32.46 -25.49
N ALA A 231 10.21 -31.71 -26.28
CA ALA A 231 10.42 -31.98 -27.70
C ALA A 231 11.14 -33.31 -27.94
N GLN A 232 12.17 -33.63 -27.14
CA GLN A 232 12.84 -34.93 -27.19
C GLN A 232 11.89 -36.07 -26.82
N GLY A 233 11.03 -35.88 -25.81
CA GLY A 233 9.97 -36.84 -25.47
C GLY A 233 8.96 -37.05 -26.60
N GLY A 234 8.52 -35.97 -27.25
CA GLY A 234 7.59 -36.03 -28.39
C GLY A 234 8.16 -36.85 -29.56
N THR A 235 9.43 -36.63 -29.92
CA THR A 235 10.07 -37.43 -30.99
C THR A 235 10.19 -38.91 -30.65
N ALA A 236 10.32 -39.26 -29.37
CA ALA A 236 10.33 -40.66 -28.93
C ALA A 236 8.93 -41.29 -29.05
N PHE A 237 7.87 -40.56 -28.69
CA PHE A 237 6.48 -41.01 -28.87
C PHE A 237 6.10 -41.14 -30.34
N ASP A 238 6.51 -40.20 -31.20
CA ASP A 238 6.26 -40.27 -32.64
C ASP A 238 6.95 -41.49 -33.27
N ALA A 239 8.21 -41.75 -32.89
CA ALA A 239 8.94 -42.94 -33.36
C ALA A 239 8.30 -44.26 -32.88
N GLU A 240 7.71 -44.29 -31.69
CA GLU A 240 6.94 -45.43 -31.19
C GLU A 240 5.60 -45.58 -31.92
N HIS A 241 4.91 -44.47 -32.21
CA HIS A 241 3.67 -44.44 -32.98
C HIS A 241 3.89 -44.94 -34.42
N ASP A 242 4.98 -44.53 -35.07
CA ASP A 242 5.36 -45.00 -36.40
C ASP A 242 5.67 -46.50 -36.43
N LYS A 243 6.33 -47.02 -35.38
CA LYS A 243 6.55 -48.47 -35.22
C LYS A 243 5.24 -49.24 -35.03
N LEU A 244 4.30 -48.68 -34.26
CA LEU A 244 2.97 -49.27 -34.08
C LEU A 244 2.21 -49.28 -35.40
N LEU A 245 2.20 -48.18 -36.16
CA LEU A 245 1.58 -48.11 -37.49
C LEU A 245 2.19 -49.10 -38.48
N GLN A 246 3.52 -49.31 -38.45
CA GLN A 246 4.20 -50.31 -39.28
C GLN A 246 3.87 -51.76 -38.86
N SER A 247 3.49 -51.98 -37.60
CA SER A 247 3.09 -53.29 -37.08
C SER A 247 1.61 -53.62 -37.30
N ILE A 248 0.79 -52.68 -37.78
CA ILE A 248 -0.62 -52.94 -38.11
C ILE A 248 -0.66 -53.76 -39.42
N PRO A 249 -1.13 -55.02 -39.37
CA PRO A 249 -1.22 -55.84 -40.58
C PRO A 249 -2.26 -55.23 -41.52
N SER A 250 -1.84 -54.88 -42.73
CA SER A 250 -2.74 -54.46 -43.81
C SER A 250 -3.56 -55.65 -44.30
N GLN A 251 -4.62 -56.00 -43.56
CA GLN A 251 -5.68 -56.85 -44.09
C GLN A 251 -6.46 -56.02 -45.12
N GLY A 252 -6.14 -56.25 -46.39
CA GLY A 252 -6.69 -55.49 -47.50
C GLY A 252 -8.17 -55.76 -47.72
N VAL A 253 -9.04 -54.94 -47.12
CA VAL A 253 -10.39 -54.61 -47.63
C VAL A 253 -10.84 -53.27 -47.01
N ALA A 254 -10.54 -52.11 -47.63
CA ALA A 254 -11.08 -50.82 -47.16
C ALA A 254 -11.12 -49.68 -48.20
N GLY A 255 -11.17 -49.97 -49.50
CA GLY A 255 -11.28 -48.92 -50.54
C GLY A 255 -12.71 -48.47 -50.87
N GLN A 256 -13.71 -49.29 -50.54
CA GLN A 256 -15.14 -49.02 -50.81
C GLN A 256 -15.85 -48.51 -49.55
N THR A 257 -15.58 -49.09 -48.39
CA THR A 257 -16.14 -48.63 -47.11
C THR A 257 -15.74 -47.19 -46.76
N MET A 258 -14.52 -46.76 -47.09
CA MET A 258 -14.10 -45.36 -46.85
C MET A 258 -14.85 -44.35 -47.74
N ARG A 259 -15.18 -44.72 -48.99
CA ARG A 259 -15.95 -43.85 -49.90
C ARG A 259 -17.42 -43.79 -49.50
N ASP A 260 -18.01 -44.92 -49.08
CA ASP A 260 -19.38 -44.95 -48.59
C ASP A 260 -19.51 -44.22 -47.24
N VAL A 261 -18.50 -44.30 -46.37
CA VAL A 261 -18.44 -43.51 -45.13
C VAL A 261 -18.27 -42.03 -45.42
N VAL A 262 -17.46 -41.61 -46.41
CA VAL A 262 -17.29 -40.19 -46.79
C VAL A 262 -18.53 -39.64 -47.53
N ALA A 263 -19.19 -40.44 -48.36
CA ALA A 263 -20.44 -40.08 -49.03
C ALA A 263 -21.59 -39.96 -48.02
N PHE A 264 -21.68 -40.87 -47.05
CA PHE A 264 -22.63 -40.82 -45.94
C PHE A 264 -22.36 -39.63 -44.99
N TYR A 265 -21.07 -39.35 -44.68
CA TYR A 265 -20.64 -38.24 -43.84
C TYR A 265 -20.92 -36.88 -44.50
N SER A 266 -20.63 -36.73 -45.80
CA SER A 266 -20.87 -35.49 -46.54
C SER A 266 -22.36 -35.21 -46.81
N GLY A 267 -23.18 -36.25 -46.97
CA GLY A 267 -24.63 -36.14 -47.13
C GLY A 267 -25.37 -35.82 -45.82
N SER A 268 -24.91 -36.35 -44.68
CA SER A 268 -25.60 -36.21 -43.38
C SER A 268 -25.12 -35.00 -42.55
N MET A 269 -23.86 -34.56 -42.70
CA MET A 269 -23.31 -33.42 -41.93
C MET A 269 -23.71 -32.04 -42.45
N ARG A 270 -24.06 -31.89 -43.74
CA ARG A 270 -24.48 -30.58 -44.29
C ARG A 270 -25.82 -30.08 -43.72
N SER A 271 -26.62 -30.98 -43.17
CA SER A 271 -27.94 -30.70 -42.61
C SER A 271 -27.98 -30.71 -41.08
N TYR A 272 -26.82 -30.89 -40.42
CA TYR A 272 -26.72 -30.94 -38.97
C TYR A 272 -26.97 -29.53 -38.41
N PRO A 273 -27.89 -29.37 -37.43
CA PRO A 273 -28.25 -28.05 -36.93
C PRO A 273 -27.04 -27.39 -36.28
N THR A 274 -26.81 -26.13 -36.61
CA THR A 274 -25.82 -25.30 -35.94
C THR A 274 -26.49 -24.52 -34.82
N VAL A 275 -25.75 -24.30 -33.73
CA VAL A 275 -26.20 -23.50 -32.58
C VAL A 275 -26.71 -22.11 -33.02
N GLY A 276 -26.10 -21.52 -34.06
CA GLY A 276 -26.47 -20.20 -34.59
C GLY A 276 -27.90 -20.13 -35.12
N ILE A 277 -28.34 -21.10 -35.94
CA ILE A 277 -29.71 -21.13 -36.51
C ILE A 277 -30.77 -21.32 -35.41
N PHE A 278 -30.41 -22.03 -34.34
CA PHE A 278 -31.28 -22.24 -33.20
C PHE A 278 -31.39 -21.00 -32.30
N LEU A 279 -30.28 -20.32 -32.02
CA LEU A 279 -30.24 -19.20 -31.08
C LEU A 279 -30.67 -17.85 -31.67
N GLN A 280 -30.56 -17.64 -32.98
CA GLN A 280 -30.87 -16.35 -33.60
C GLN A 280 -32.33 -15.87 -33.36
N PRO A 281 -33.37 -16.71 -33.49
CA PRO A 281 -34.73 -16.31 -33.13
C PRO A 281 -34.91 -16.06 -31.62
N VAL A 282 -34.22 -16.85 -30.79
CA VAL A 282 -34.27 -16.73 -29.33
C VAL A 282 -33.60 -15.43 -28.87
N SER A 283 -32.50 -15.00 -29.51
CA SER A 283 -31.83 -13.74 -29.18
C SER A 283 -32.71 -12.52 -29.50
N THR A 284 -33.46 -12.54 -30.61
CA THR A 284 -34.41 -11.45 -30.94
C THR A 284 -35.54 -11.32 -29.92
N VAL A 285 -35.97 -12.42 -29.30
CA VAL A 285 -36.93 -12.36 -28.18
C VAL A 285 -36.27 -11.85 -26.91
N LEU A 286 -35.05 -12.31 -26.59
CA LEU A 286 -34.29 -11.86 -25.42
C LEU A 286 -33.97 -10.36 -25.45
N GLU A 287 -33.75 -9.76 -26.62
CA GLU A 287 -33.55 -8.30 -26.78
C GLU A 287 -34.71 -7.46 -26.25
N ARG A 288 -35.93 -8.02 -26.19
CA ARG A 288 -37.12 -7.34 -25.64
C ARG A 288 -37.16 -7.31 -24.11
N TYR A 289 -36.27 -8.05 -23.44
CA TYR A 289 -36.23 -8.21 -21.98
C TYR A 289 -34.87 -7.75 -21.41
N PRO A 290 -34.58 -6.44 -21.34
CA PRO A 290 -33.27 -5.92 -20.92
C PRO A 290 -32.92 -6.19 -19.45
N THR A 291 -33.91 -6.53 -18.62
CA THR A 291 -33.74 -6.93 -17.21
C THR A 291 -33.24 -8.36 -17.02
N ILE A 292 -33.23 -9.17 -18.09
CA ILE A 292 -32.83 -10.57 -18.07
C ILE A 292 -31.41 -10.69 -18.64
N ARG A 293 -30.50 -11.31 -17.86
CA ARG A 293 -29.14 -11.62 -18.31
C ARG A 293 -28.94 -13.13 -18.41
N LEU A 294 -28.52 -13.59 -19.58
CA LEU A 294 -28.20 -14.98 -19.84
C LEU A 294 -26.78 -15.29 -19.30
N SER A 295 -26.65 -16.30 -18.44
CA SER A 295 -25.37 -16.70 -17.84
C SER A 295 -24.75 -17.89 -18.56
N GLN A 296 -25.58 -18.86 -18.98
CA GLN A 296 -25.12 -20.07 -19.64
C GLN A 296 -26.15 -20.61 -20.63
N VAL A 297 -25.67 -21.10 -21.77
CA VAL A 297 -26.48 -21.84 -22.75
C VAL A 297 -25.84 -23.19 -22.97
N GLN A 298 -26.61 -24.25 -22.80
CA GLN A 298 -26.16 -25.58 -23.15
C GLN A 298 -27.12 -26.17 -24.18
N TRP A 299 -26.59 -26.50 -25.35
CA TRP A 299 -27.36 -26.94 -26.50
C TRP A 299 -26.94 -28.34 -26.91
N GLN A 300 -27.90 -29.17 -27.29
CA GLN A 300 -27.69 -30.50 -27.84
C GLN A 300 -28.76 -30.85 -28.87
N THR A 301 -28.43 -31.73 -29.79
CA THR A 301 -29.39 -32.39 -30.68
C THR A 301 -29.93 -33.65 -30.03
N ALA A 302 -31.23 -33.87 -30.16
CA ALA A 302 -31.90 -35.04 -29.62
C ALA A 302 -33.00 -35.52 -30.59
N ASP A 303 -33.38 -36.79 -30.47
CA ASP A 303 -34.53 -37.36 -31.18
C ASP A 303 -35.84 -37.19 -30.41
N ASP A 304 -35.79 -36.72 -29.17
CA ASP A 304 -36.92 -36.45 -28.29
C ASP A 304 -36.83 -35.01 -27.77
N ASP A 305 -37.96 -34.30 -27.76
CA ASP A 305 -38.07 -32.93 -27.25
C ASP A 305 -37.96 -32.87 -25.72
N LYS A 306 -38.02 -34.02 -25.04
CA LYS A 306 -37.91 -34.17 -23.57
C LYS A 306 -36.48 -34.20 -23.03
N VAL A 307 -35.46 -34.32 -23.87
CA VAL A 307 -34.08 -34.48 -23.39
C VAL A 307 -33.52 -33.16 -22.86
N THR A 308 -33.23 -33.10 -21.55
CA THR A 308 -32.53 -31.98 -20.92
C THR A 308 -31.01 -32.21 -20.92
N PRO A 309 -30.20 -31.36 -21.58
CA PRO A 309 -28.74 -31.40 -21.43
C PRO A 309 -28.33 -31.19 -19.97
N VAL A 310 -27.28 -31.89 -19.54
CA VAL A 310 -26.78 -31.85 -18.15
C VAL A 310 -26.08 -30.52 -17.88
N LEU A 311 -26.80 -29.58 -17.26
CA LEU A 311 -26.30 -28.25 -16.94
C LEU A 311 -25.70 -28.23 -15.53
N VAL A 312 -24.39 -27.96 -15.44
CA VAL A 312 -23.74 -27.64 -14.15
C VAL A 312 -23.92 -26.13 -13.91
N PRO A 313 -24.62 -25.72 -12.83
CA PRO A 313 -24.76 -24.32 -12.44
C PRO A 313 -23.44 -23.57 -12.29
N LYS A 314 -23.29 -22.40 -12.91
CA LYS A 314 -22.13 -21.50 -12.67
C LYS A 314 -22.42 -20.35 -11.71
N SER A 315 -23.68 -19.97 -11.53
CA SER A 315 -24.06 -18.85 -10.65
C SER A 315 -24.68 -19.34 -9.33
N PRO A 316 -24.18 -18.86 -8.17
CA PRO A 316 -24.78 -19.17 -6.87
C PRO A 316 -26.17 -18.53 -6.74
N ARG A 317 -27.12 -19.25 -6.15
CA ARG A 317 -28.47 -18.71 -5.86
C ARG A 317 -28.36 -17.62 -4.79
N SER A 318 -28.90 -16.42 -5.05
CA SER A 318 -29.17 -15.46 -3.98
C SER A 318 -30.48 -15.86 -3.29
N GLN A 319 -30.39 -16.44 -2.10
CA GLN A 319 -31.57 -16.71 -1.28
C GLN A 319 -31.90 -15.46 -0.46
N PRO A 320 -33.17 -15.05 -0.35
CA PRO A 320 -33.56 -14.01 0.60
C PRO A 320 -33.23 -14.44 2.05
N PRO A 321 -32.93 -13.51 2.97
CA PRO A 321 -32.55 -13.85 4.34
C PRO A 321 -33.76 -14.42 5.09
N VAL A 322 -33.87 -15.75 5.14
CA VAL A 322 -34.86 -16.44 5.97
C VAL A 322 -34.14 -17.54 6.74
N LYS A 323 -34.06 -17.40 8.06
CA LYS A 323 -33.55 -18.45 8.95
C LYS A 323 -34.60 -19.56 9.08
N THR A 324 -34.36 -20.71 8.48
CA THR A 324 -35.04 -21.94 8.88
C THR A 324 -34.38 -22.51 10.12
N ALA A 325 -35.17 -22.73 11.17
CA ALA A 325 -34.77 -23.51 12.33
C ALA A 325 -34.40 -24.95 11.92
N THR A 326 -33.36 -25.44 12.56
CA THR A 326 -32.65 -26.71 12.34
C THR A 326 -33.53 -27.96 12.27
N LEU A 327 -33.18 -28.89 11.37
CA LEU A 327 -33.18 -30.33 11.64
C LEU A 327 -32.04 -30.97 10.81
N LYS A 328 -31.12 -31.61 11.54
CA LYS A 328 -30.19 -32.61 11.00
C LYS A 328 -31.05 -33.72 10.40
N ASP A 329 -31.01 -33.86 9.08
CA ASP A 329 -31.13 -35.16 8.43
C ASP A 329 -30.56 -35.13 7.02
N ALA A 330 -29.58 -36.02 6.83
CA ALA A 330 -29.05 -36.56 5.58
C ALA A 330 -29.26 -35.73 4.29
N ALA A 331 -28.37 -34.77 4.05
CA ALA A 331 -28.01 -34.40 2.69
C ALA A 331 -27.20 -35.57 2.09
N ARG A 332 -27.92 -36.57 1.57
CA ARG A 332 -27.44 -37.33 0.42
C ARG A 332 -27.04 -36.29 -0.62
N GLU A 333 -25.76 -36.24 -0.98
CA GLU A 333 -25.38 -35.75 -2.30
C GLU A 333 -26.34 -36.42 -3.30
N PRO A 334 -27.00 -35.68 -4.21
CA PRO A 334 -27.53 -36.32 -5.39
C PRO A 334 -26.30 -36.83 -6.13
N GLY A 335 -25.94 -38.09 -5.85
CA GLY A 335 -24.90 -38.80 -6.55
C GLY A 335 -25.12 -38.54 -8.02
N VAL A 336 -24.07 -38.07 -8.68
CA VAL A 336 -24.04 -37.93 -10.13
C VAL A 336 -24.58 -39.25 -10.66
N ARG A 337 -25.84 -39.24 -11.14
CA ARG A 337 -26.32 -40.30 -12.00
C ARG A 337 -25.53 -40.10 -13.29
N VAL A 338 -24.34 -40.67 -13.31
CA VAL A 338 -23.66 -41.02 -14.54
C VAL A 338 -24.63 -42.01 -15.18
N VAL A 339 -25.48 -41.50 -16.08
CA VAL A 339 -26.13 -42.36 -17.05
C VAL A 339 -24.97 -43.03 -17.76
N PRO A 340 -24.84 -44.38 -17.72
CA PRO A 340 -23.79 -45.04 -18.45
C PRO A 340 -23.89 -44.58 -19.90
N VAL A 341 -22.78 -44.16 -20.49
CA VAL A 341 -22.69 -43.94 -21.93
C VAL A 341 -23.00 -45.29 -22.56
N GLN A 342 -24.28 -45.51 -22.88
CA GLN A 342 -24.73 -46.66 -23.63
C GLN A 342 -24.00 -46.58 -24.96
N GLY A 343 -23.22 -47.61 -25.24
CA GLY A 343 -22.37 -47.71 -26.42
C GLY A 343 -23.16 -47.43 -27.68
N TYR A 344 -22.44 -46.89 -28.69
CA TYR A 344 -22.83 -46.75 -30.09
C TYR A 344 -24.31 -47.07 -30.38
N GLY A 345 -25.18 -46.17 -29.92
CA GLY A 345 -26.57 -46.14 -30.34
C GLY A 345 -26.64 -45.65 -31.79
N PRO A 346 -27.71 -45.99 -32.53
CA PRO A 346 -27.91 -45.49 -33.89
C PRO A 346 -27.84 -43.96 -33.90
N PHE A 347 -27.27 -43.39 -34.97
CA PHE A 347 -27.14 -41.95 -35.17
C PHE A 347 -28.43 -41.22 -34.77
N VAL A 348 -28.32 -40.27 -33.83
CA VAL A 348 -29.42 -39.38 -33.45
C VAL A 348 -29.73 -38.51 -34.67
N SER A 349 -30.95 -38.66 -35.21
CA SER A 349 -31.39 -37.99 -36.44
C SER A 349 -31.45 -36.46 -36.31
N GLY A 350 -31.40 -35.96 -35.07
CA GLY A 350 -31.34 -34.53 -34.77
C GLY A 350 -32.63 -33.79 -35.13
N ARG A 351 -33.77 -34.50 -35.10
CA ARG A 351 -35.10 -33.94 -35.40
C ARG A 351 -35.52 -32.83 -34.43
N HIS A 352 -34.99 -32.86 -33.21
CA HIS A 352 -35.17 -31.81 -32.21
C HIS A 352 -33.82 -31.20 -31.83
N ALA A 353 -33.81 -29.88 -31.71
CA ALA A 353 -32.70 -29.14 -31.10
C ALA A 353 -33.17 -28.64 -29.74
N VAL A 354 -32.49 -29.03 -28.66
CA VAL A 354 -32.87 -28.67 -27.29
C VAL A 354 -31.75 -27.86 -26.64
N ALA A 355 -32.10 -26.71 -26.08
CA ALA A 355 -31.22 -25.89 -25.27
C ALA A 355 -31.77 -25.70 -23.86
N VAL A 356 -30.88 -25.65 -22.88
CA VAL A 356 -31.16 -25.14 -21.54
C VAL A 356 -30.48 -23.78 -21.41
N LEU A 357 -31.28 -22.76 -21.17
CA LEU A 357 -30.90 -21.38 -20.94
C LEU A 357 -30.91 -21.13 -19.44
N GLU A 358 -29.75 -20.79 -18.88
CA GLU A 358 -29.62 -20.29 -17.52
C GLU A 358 -29.48 -18.77 -17.56
N GLY A 359 -30.24 -18.06 -16.73
CA GLY A 359 -30.15 -16.62 -16.63
C GLY A 359 -30.51 -16.09 -15.25
N THR A 360 -30.25 -14.80 -15.06
CA THR A 360 -30.58 -14.04 -13.85
C THR A 360 -31.46 -12.86 -14.22
N VAL A 361 -32.51 -12.61 -13.43
CA VAL A 361 -33.37 -11.42 -13.55
C VAL A 361 -32.98 -10.43 -12.45
N ARG A 362 -32.78 -9.17 -12.82
CA ARG A 362 -32.51 -8.09 -11.87
C ARG A 362 -33.81 -7.67 -11.17
N ILE A 363 -33.80 -7.66 -9.84
CA ILE A 363 -34.93 -7.28 -8.99
C ILE A 363 -34.59 -5.99 -8.25
N GLU A 364 -35.46 -4.99 -8.38
CA GLU A 364 -35.42 -3.77 -7.59
C GLU A 364 -36.37 -3.90 -6.39
N GLY A 365 -35.83 -3.87 -5.18
CA GLY A 365 -36.63 -3.99 -3.94
C GLY A 365 -37.30 -5.36 -3.76
N LEU A 366 -38.63 -5.36 -3.50
CA LEU A 366 -39.44 -6.56 -3.18
C LEU A 366 -40.20 -7.12 -4.41
N GLY A 367 -39.82 -6.72 -5.63
CA GLY A 367 -40.51 -7.03 -6.90
C GLY A 367 -40.43 -8.47 -7.43
N PHE A 368 -40.35 -9.50 -6.57
CA PHE A 368 -40.20 -10.89 -7.02
C PHE A 368 -41.35 -11.39 -7.91
N ARG A 369 -42.58 -10.88 -7.71
CA ARG A 369 -43.73 -11.20 -8.56
C ARG A 369 -43.59 -10.66 -9.98
N GLU A 370 -42.97 -9.48 -10.13
CA GLU A 370 -42.71 -8.88 -11.44
C GLU A 370 -41.60 -9.63 -12.18
N ALA A 371 -40.56 -10.06 -11.46
CA ALA A 371 -39.51 -10.91 -12.01
C ALA A 371 -40.05 -12.26 -12.49
N LEU A 372 -40.98 -12.87 -11.75
CA LEU A 372 -41.65 -14.11 -12.16
C LEU A 372 -42.50 -13.90 -13.43
N ALA A 373 -43.26 -12.81 -13.50
CA ALA A 373 -44.07 -12.47 -14.67
C ALA A 373 -43.19 -12.23 -15.91
N GLN A 374 -42.01 -11.60 -15.76
CA GLN A 374 -41.07 -11.41 -16.87
C GLN A 374 -40.51 -12.73 -17.41
N VAL A 375 -40.17 -13.69 -16.55
CA VAL A 375 -39.69 -15.02 -16.98
C VAL A 375 -40.80 -15.84 -17.64
N GLN A 376 -42.04 -15.73 -17.14
CA GLN A 376 -43.20 -16.36 -17.77
C GLN A 376 -43.49 -15.78 -19.14
N ASN A 377 -43.51 -14.45 -19.27
CA ASN A 377 -43.70 -13.78 -20.56
C ASN A 377 -42.58 -14.11 -21.55
N LEU A 378 -41.33 -14.20 -21.08
CA LEU A 378 -40.21 -14.65 -21.92
C LEU A 378 -40.42 -16.09 -22.43
N ALA A 379 -40.85 -17.00 -21.56
CA ALA A 379 -41.12 -18.38 -21.94
C ALA A 379 -42.28 -18.47 -22.95
N GLU A 380 -43.35 -17.70 -22.74
CA GLU A 380 -44.49 -17.64 -23.67
C GLU A 380 -44.09 -17.05 -25.02
N ASP A 381 -43.32 -15.96 -25.05
CA ASP A 381 -42.88 -15.32 -26.29
C ASP A 381 -41.91 -16.21 -27.09
N ILE A 382 -41.07 -16.99 -26.42
CA ILE A 382 -40.24 -18.02 -27.08
C ILE A 382 -41.14 -19.16 -27.62
N GLY A 383 -42.19 -19.54 -26.89
CA GLY A 383 -43.16 -20.55 -27.33
C GLY A 383 -44.07 -20.11 -28.49
N ARG A 384 -44.18 -18.80 -28.75
CA ARG A 384 -44.88 -18.25 -29.93
C ARG A 384 -44.06 -18.35 -31.21
N LEU A 385 -42.76 -18.63 -31.12
CA LEU A 385 -41.92 -18.83 -32.31
C LEU A 385 -42.26 -20.15 -32.99
N GLU A 386 -42.31 -20.14 -34.32
CA GLU A 386 -42.69 -21.31 -35.12
C GLU A 386 -41.75 -22.50 -34.87
N GLY A 387 -42.32 -23.60 -34.37
CA GLY A 387 -41.60 -24.82 -34.04
C GLY A 387 -40.83 -24.79 -32.72
N TYR A 388 -40.94 -23.75 -31.89
CA TYR A 388 -40.30 -23.67 -30.57
C TYR A 388 -41.28 -23.97 -29.44
N ALA A 389 -40.81 -24.69 -28.42
CA ALA A 389 -41.52 -24.93 -27.18
C ALA A 389 -40.59 -24.57 -26.01
N ALA A 390 -41.06 -23.72 -25.10
CA ALA A 390 -40.31 -23.32 -23.92
C ALA A 390 -40.98 -23.86 -22.64
N THR A 391 -40.18 -24.43 -21.73
CA THR A 391 -40.64 -24.93 -20.43
C THR A 391 -39.71 -24.44 -19.34
N ILE A 392 -40.24 -23.79 -18.32
CA ILE A 392 -39.45 -23.33 -17.16
C ILE A 392 -39.07 -24.57 -16.33
N ILE A 393 -37.77 -24.79 -16.14
CA ILE A 393 -37.24 -25.88 -15.30
C ILE A 393 -37.10 -25.41 -13.84
N ASP A 394 -36.51 -24.22 -13.65
CA ASP A 394 -36.28 -23.63 -12.32
C ASP A 394 -36.80 -22.19 -12.32
N SER A 395 -37.70 -21.89 -11.39
CA SER A 395 -38.38 -20.60 -11.27
C SER A 395 -37.53 -19.62 -10.43
N PRO A 396 -37.58 -18.30 -10.71
CA PRO A 396 -36.97 -17.27 -9.86
C PRO A 396 -37.41 -17.31 -8.39
N LEU A 397 -38.58 -17.91 -8.10
CA LEU A 397 -39.12 -18.09 -6.76
C LEU A 397 -39.36 -19.59 -6.50
N ASP A 398 -38.75 -20.13 -5.44
CA ASP A 398 -38.95 -21.52 -5.02
C ASP A 398 -40.31 -21.68 -4.32
N VAL A 399 -41.30 -22.21 -5.04
CA VAL A 399 -42.64 -22.56 -4.53
C VAL A 399 -42.76 -24.04 -4.19
N SER A 400 -41.63 -24.74 -3.99
CA SER A 400 -41.68 -26.13 -3.54
C SER A 400 -42.38 -26.23 -2.16
N PRO A 401 -43.23 -27.24 -1.91
CA PRO A 401 -44.01 -27.36 -0.67
C PRO A 401 -43.18 -27.58 0.62
N LYS A 402 -41.85 -27.48 0.55
CA LYS A 402 -40.91 -27.75 1.63
C LYS A 402 -40.41 -26.49 2.36
N GLY A 403 -40.80 -25.29 1.92
CA GLY A 403 -40.42 -24.02 2.56
C GLY A 403 -41.60 -23.37 3.28
N GLY A 404 -41.61 -23.39 4.62
CA GLY A 404 -42.56 -22.61 5.42
C GLY A 404 -42.24 -21.12 5.38
N LEU A 405 -43.20 -20.29 4.98
CA LEU A 405 -43.08 -18.83 4.93
C LEU A 405 -43.41 -18.21 6.30
N GLN A 406 -42.46 -17.54 6.94
CA GLN A 406 -42.72 -16.72 8.13
C GLN A 406 -41.95 -15.39 8.02
N GLY A 407 -42.66 -14.28 7.89
CA GLY A 407 -42.09 -12.96 7.60
C GLY A 407 -41.65 -12.21 8.86
N LYS A 408 -40.46 -11.59 8.81
CA LYS A 408 -40.06 -10.50 9.70
C LYS A 408 -39.79 -9.25 8.87
N PHE A 409 -40.51 -8.17 9.19
CA PHE A 409 -40.26 -6.83 8.68
C PHE A 409 -39.18 -6.18 9.57
N ASP A 410 -37.89 -6.43 9.31
CA ASP A 410 -36.80 -5.54 9.76
C ASP A 410 -35.41 -6.04 9.29
N GLU A 411 -35.20 -6.08 7.98
CA GLU A 411 -33.85 -6.15 7.41
C GLU A 411 -33.82 -5.37 6.09
N ARG A 412 -32.97 -4.33 6.01
CA ARG A 412 -32.78 -3.58 4.76
C ARG A 412 -32.23 -4.52 3.70
N SER A 413 -33.10 -4.90 2.75
CA SER A 413 -32.72 -5.68 1.58
C SER A 413 -31.69 -4.91 0.75
N PRO A 414 -30.72 -5.60 0.11
CA PRO A 414 -29.80 -4.95 -0.81
C PRO A 414 -30.61 -4.25 -1.91
N ALA A 415 -30.20 -3.02 -2.28
CA ALA A 415 -30.94 -2.18 -3.23
C ALA A 415 -31.19 -2.86 -4.59
N GLN A 416 -30.43 -3.91 -4.92
CA GLN A 416 -30.59 -4.76 -6.10
C GLN A 416 -30.28 -6.21 -5.74
N SER A 417 -31.13 -7.14 -6.16
CA SER A 417 -30.88 -8.59 -6.03
C SER A 417 -31.06 -9.29 -7.39
N GLU A 418 -30.37 -10.40 -7.60
CA GLU A 418 -30.44 -11.18 -8.84
C GLU A 418 -31.06 -12.55 -8.54
N ALA A 419 -32.18 -12.87 -9.20
CA ALA A 419 -32.84 -14.16 -9.09
C ALA A 419 -32.53 -15.04 -10.30
N ARG A 420 -32.09 -16.28 -10.05
CA ARG A 420 -31.72 -17.26 -11.07
C ARG A 420 -32.93 -18.01 -11.58
N PHE A 421 -33.00 -18.26 -12.89
CA PHE A 421 -33.97 -19.15 -13.51
C PHE A 421 -33.30 -20.06 -14.53
N SER A 422 -33.95 -21.18 -14.86
CA SER A 422 -33.56 -22.00 -16.00
C SER A 422 -34.75 -22.34 -16.89
N LEU A 423 -34.56 -22.19 -18.18
CA LEU A 423 -35.58 -22.38 -19.22
C LEU A 423 -35.09 -23.43 -20.21
N ARG A 424 -35.89 -24.46 -20.44
CA ARG A 424 -35.67 -25.40 -21.53
C ARG A 424 -36.39 -24.90 -22.78
N VAL A 425 -35.67 -24.84 -23.88
CA VAL A 425 -36.21 -24.47 -25.19
C VAL A 425 -35.94 -25.61 -26.15
N ALA A 426 -36.99 -26.21 -26.68
CA ALA A 426 -36.89 -27.23 -27.72
C ALA A 426 -37.41 -26.66 -29.04
N ARG A 427 -36.76 -27.00 -30.15
CA ARG A 427 -37.24 -26.70 -31.50
C ARG A 427 -37.48 -27.99 -32.27
N THR A 428 -38.70 -28.19 -32.75
CA THR A 428 -39.09 -29.31 -33.60
C THR A 428 -38.95 -28.91 -35.06
N ARG A 429 -38.33 -29.76 -35.87
CA ARG A 429 -38.24 -29.56 -37.32
C ARG A 429 -39.22 -30.49 -38.03
N GLU A 430 -40.15 -29.93 -38.79
CA GLU A 430 -40.90 -30.73 -39.76
C GLU A 430 -39.96 -31.18 -40.88
N PRO A 431 -40.03 -32.46 -41.31
CA PRO A 431 -39.27 -32.93 -42.46
C PRO A 431 -39.76 -32.17 -43.70
N ARG A 432 -38.92 -31.33 -44.30
CA ARG A 432 -39.16 -30.85 -45.66
C ARG A 432 -39.09 -32.07 -46.59
N SER A 433 -40.23 -32.41 -47.19
CA SER A 433 -40.40 -33.43 -48.23
C SER A 433 -39.50 -33.20 -49.44
#